data_AF-A0A3B1ABL1-F1
#
_entry.id   AF-A0A3B1ABL1-F1
#
_cell.length_a   1.000
_cell.length_b   1.000
_cell.length_c   1.000
_cell.angle_alpha   90.00
_cell.angle_beta   90.00
_cell.angle_gamma   90.00
#
_symmetry.space_group_name_H-M   'P 1'
#
loop_
_entity.id
_entity.type
_entity.pdbx_description
1 polymer ?
#
loop_
_entity_poly.entity_id
_entity_poly.type
_entity_poly.pdbx_seq_one_letter_code
_entity_poly.pdbx_strand_id
1 'polypeptide(L)'
;MKRVKYLNQCLFTGLIVVVMTMSNAIAALDSATLNSNIDNLITQGNSLLVNIKGTVLTSASVSSQLSNIESEVINYQNQVTSVYDSIVAETGSSLSLTDELLISFQTLSTVSSSIAIATIGLTVQLAEIASSTSTSSLDSSLTTLLRLSDDIGLMANRILEMANKILVMADNIGLMADRIIATQIIQSDNLKLIVDATLQTQTNTIEVIKLFL
;
A
#
# COMPACT_ATOMS: atom_id res chain seq x y z
N MET A 1 -21.04 -63.21 -14.37
CA MET A 1 -20.63 -62.04 -15.20
C MET A 1 -20.96 -60.66 -14.61
N LYS A 2 -22.02 -60.46 -13.81
CA LYS A 2 -22.37 -59.13 -13.24
C LYS A 2 -21.39 -58.60 -12.16
N ARG A 3 -20.81 -59.46 -11.32
CA ARG A 3 -19.93 -59.03 -10.20
C ARG A 3 -18.58 -58.38 -10.62
N VAL A 4 -18.05 -58.76 -11.78
CA VAL A 4 -16.78 -58.21 -12.30
C VAL A 4 -16.97 -56.78 -12.84
N LYS A 5 -18.16 -56.43 -13.34
CA LYS A 5 -18.49 -55.06 -13.78
C LYS A 5 -18.56 -54.07 -12.62
N TYR A 6 -19.07 -54.48 -11.45
CA TYR A 6 -19.15 -53.60 -10.28
C TYR A 6 -17.79 -53.37 -9.61
N LEU A 7 -16.88 -54.34 -9.69
CA LEU A 7 -15.53 -54.20 -9.12
C LEU A 7 -14.68 -53.19 -9.91
N ASN A 8 -14.74 -53.24 -11.25
CA ASN A 8 -14.06 -52.26 -12.11
C ASN A 8 -14.67 -50.86 -12.02
N GLN A 9 -15.98 -50.74 -11.79
CA GLN A 9 -16.65 -49.45 -11.66
C GLN A 9 -16.34 -48.77 -10.32
N CYS A 10 -16.21 -49.53 -9.22
CA CYS A 10 -15.74 -49.00 -7.92
C CYS A 10 -14.26 -48.61 -7.93
N LEU A 11 -13.39 -49.36 -8.62
CA LEU A 11 -11.97 -49.02 -8.78
C LEU A 11 -11.77 -47.75 -9.62
N PHE A 12 -12.59 -47.54 -10.66
CA PHE A 12 -12.53 -46.34 -11.49
C PHE A 12 -13.08 -45.10 -10.76
N THR A 13 -14.15 -45.24 -9.98
CA THR A 13 -14.67 -44.12 -9.15
C THR A 13 -13.76 -43.81 -7.95
N GLY A 14 -13.05 -44.80 -7.40
CA GLY A 14 -12.07 -44.57 -6.33
C GLY A 14 -10.85 -43.80 -6.80
N LEU A 15 -10.38 -44.05 -8.03
CA LEU A 15 -9.24 -43.32 -8.61
C LEU A 15 -9.59 -41.87 -8.98
N ILE A 16 -10.83 -41.60 -9.41
CA ILE A 16 -11.30 -40.26 -9.76
C ILE A 16 -11.48 -39.37 -8.51
N VAL A 17 -11.88 -39.93 -7.36
CA VAL A 17 -12.05 -39.15 -6.12
C VAL A 17 -10.71 -38.77 -5.48
N VAL A 18 -9.64 -39.57 -5.67
CA VAL A 18 -8.31 -39.25 -5.13
C VAL A 18 -7.62 -38.11 -5.89
N VAL A 19 -8.06 -37.78 -7.11
CA VAL A 19 -7.49 -36.67 -7.91
C VAL A 19 -8.12 -35.30 -7.57
N MET A 20 -9.23 -35.24 -6.83
CA MET A 20 -9.93 -33.99 -6.50
C MET A 20 -9.62 -33.40 -5.12
N THR A 21 -8.67 -33.94 -4.37
CA THR A 21 -8.14 -33.29 -3.16
C THR A 21 -6.67 -32.93 -3.31
N MET A 22 -6.24 -32.56 -4.52
CA MET A 22 -5.12 -31.63 -4.61
C MET A 22 -5.65 -30.32 -4.06
N SER A 23 -5.58 -30.17 -2.72
CA SER A 23 -5.46 -28.87 -2.10
C SER A 23 -4.46 -28.15 -2.97
N ASN A 24 -4.86 -27.04 -3.61
CA ASN A 24 -3.89 -26.15 -4.19
C ASN A 24 -2.93 -25.86 -3.04
N ALA A 25 -1.76 -26.48 -3.06
CA ALA A 25 -0.65 -26.04 -2.24
C ALA A 25 -0.43 -24.63 -2.78
N ILE A 26 -1.00 -23.63 -2.10
CA ILE A 26 -0.58 -22.25 -2.26
C ILE A 26 0.92 -22.36 -2.04
N ALA A 27 1.69 -22.14 -3.10
CA ALA A 27 3.14 -22.20 -2.99
C ALA A 27 3.50 -21.25 -1.85
N ALA A 28 4.15 -21.77 -0.81
CA ALA A 28 4.56 -20.98 0.33
C ALA A 28 5.32 -19.75 -0.20
N LEU A 29 4.98 -18.57 0.31
CA LEU A 29 5.59 -17.32 -0.05
C LEU A 29 7.10 -17.39 0.24
N ASP A 30 7.89 -17.49 -0.82
CA ASP A 30 9.34 -17.52 -0.72
C ASP A 30 9.90 -16.13 -0.40
N SER A 31 10.87 -16.06 0.51
CA SER A 31 11.50 -14.83 0.96
C SER A 31 12.14 -14.04 -0.20
N ALA A 32 12.66 -14.71 -1.24
CA ALA A 32 13.23 -14.00 -2.39
C ALA A 32 12.15 -13.32 -3.25
N THR A 33 11.01 -13.99 -3.42
CA THR A 33 9.86 -13.41 -4.13
C THR A 33 9.29 -12.21 -3.37
N LEU A 34 9.12 -12.36 -2.05
CA LEU A 34 8.66 -11.26 -1.21
C LEU A 34 9.64 -10.09 -1.23
N ASN A 35 10.96 -10.35 -1.12
CA ASN A 35 11.95 -9.29 -1.17
C ASN A 35 11.92 -8.55 -2.51
N SER A 36 11.87 -9.27 -3.63
CA SER A 36 11.72 -8.67 -4.96
C SER A 36 10.45 -7.83 -5.09
N ASN A 37 9.34 -8.25 -4.48
CA ASN A 37 8.10 -7.50 -4.48
C ASN A 37 8.22 -6.20 -3.67
N ILE A 38 8.85 -6.24 -2.50
CA ILE A 38 9.09 -5.05 -1.66
C ILE A 38 10.06 -4.09 -2.36
N ASP A 39 11.14 -4.59 -2.97
CA ASP A 39 12.08 -3.76 -3.73
C ASP A 39 11.41 -3.07 -4.92
N ASN A 40 10.47 -3.78 -5.56
CA ASN A 40 9.66 -3.21 -6.62
C ASN A 40 8.73 -2.10 -6.08
N LEU A 41 8.09 -2.29 -4.91
CA LEU A 41 7.32 -1.23 -4.26
C LEU A 41 8.19 -0.03 -3.89
N ILE A 42 9.39 -0.23 -3.32
CA ILE A 42 10.33 0.85 -3.02
C ILE A 42 10.66 1.64 -4.28
N THR A 43 10.96 0.95 -5.39
CA THR A 43 11.26 1.58 -6.67
C THR A 43 10.08 2.42 -7.16
N GLN A 44 8.89 1.84 -7.21
CA GLN A 44 7.67 2.53 -7.64
C GLN A 44 7.32 3.72 -6.75
N GLY A 45 7.43 3.56 -5.43
CA GLY A 45 7.18 4.63 -4.47
C GLY A 45 8.19 5.78 -4.59
N ASN A 46 9.46 5.48 -4.86
CA ASN A 46 10.46 6.52 -5.14
C ASN A 46 10.17 7.26 -6.45
N SER A 47 9.75 6.55 -7.51
CA SER A 47 9.31 7.20 -8.76
C SER A 47 8.13 8.12 -8.53
N LEU A 48 7.10 7.67 -7.82
CA LEU A 48 5.94 8.48 -7.43
C LEU A 48 6.37 9.70 -6.59
N LEU A 49 7.26 9.52 -5.62
CA LEU A 49 7.78 10.60 -4.80
C LEU A 49 8.49 11.68 -5.64
N VAL A 50 9.28 11.26 -6.62
CA VAL A 50 9.94 12.18 -7.57
C VAL A 50 8.90 12.94 -8.39
N ASN A 51 7.86 12.26 -8.88
CA ASN A 51 6.79 12.90 -9.64
C ASN A 51 6.01 13.93 -8.82
N ILE A 52 5.62 13.58 -7.59
CA ILE A 52 4.94 14.52 -6.67
C ILE A 52 5.83 15.73 -6.39
N LYS A 53 7.11 15.52 -6.04
CA LYS A 53 8.05 16.62 -5.76
C LYS A 53 8.36 17.49 -6.98
N GLY A 54 8.33 16.90 -8.17
CA GLY A 54 8.52 17.61 -9.44
C GLY A 54 7.28 18.37 -9.92
N THR A 55 6.12 18.12 -9.31
CA THR A 55 4.85 18.77 -9.68
C THR A 55 4.81 20.20 -9.15
N VAL A 56 4.53 21.14 -10.05
CA VAL A 56 4.31 22.55 -9.75
C VAL A 56 2.87 22.91 -10.11
N LEU A 57 2.08 23.32 -9.12
CA LEU A 57 0.69 23.69 -9.33
C LEU A 57 0.58 25.12 -9.87
N THR A 58 -0.26 25.31 -10.87
CA THR A 58 -0.64 26.63 -11.40
C THR A 58 -2.16 26.70 -11.53
N SER A 59 -2.74 27.90 -11.52
CA SER A 59 -4.20 28.07 -11.64
C SER A 59 -4.79 27.43 -12.91
N ALA A 60 -4.01 27.30 -13.97
CA ALA A 60 -4.43 26.68 -15.23
C ALA A 60 -4.26 25.15 -15.26
N SER A 61 -3.30 24.60 -14.51
CA SER A 61 -2.92 23.18 -14.57
C SER A 61 -3.29 22.36 -13.34
N VAL A 62 -3.76 22.99 -12.26
CA VAL A 62 -3.92 22.34 -10.97
C VAL A 62 -4.80 21.09 -11.02
N SER A 63 -5.95 21.14 -11.71
CA SER A 63 -6.87 20.01 -11.78
C SER A 63 -6.26 18.81 -12.54
N SER A 64 -5.54 19.07 -13.64
CA SER A 64 -4.93 17.99 -14.43
C SER A 64 -3.71 17.40 -13.73
N GLN A 65 -2.88 18.24 -13.11
CA GLN A 65 -1.72 17.78 -12.33
C GLN A 65 -2.16 16.92 -11.14
N LEU A 66 -3.14 17.37 -10.37
CA LEU A 66 -3.63 16.60 -9.22
C LEU A 66 -4.33 15.29 -9.64
N SER A 67 -5.08 15.28 -10.75
CA SER A 67 -5.68 14.05 -11.27
C SER A 67 -4.63 13.04 -11.76
N ASN A 68 -3.52 13.50 -12.33
CA ASN A 68 -2.40 12.63 -12.69
C ASN A 68 -1.76 12.04 -11.42
N ILE A 69 -1.48 12.85 -10.41
CA ILE A 69 -0.93 12.38 -9.13
C ILE A 69 -1.88 11.40 -8.44
N GLU A 70 -3.19 11.67 -8.43
CA GLU A 70 -4.22 10.75 -7.92
C GLU A 70 -4.14 9.38 -8.62
N SER A 71 -4.03 9.38 -9.96
CA SER A 71 -3.90 8.14 -10.73
C SER A 71 -2.63 7.37 -10.38
N GLU A 72 -1.50 8.05 -10.20
CA GLU A 72 -0.23 7.42 -9.82
C GLU A 72 -0.26 6.87 -8.39
N VAL A 73 -0.88 7.58 -7.45
CA VAL A 73 -1.07 7.12 -6.06
C VAL A 73 -1.97 5.89 -6.01
N ILE A 74 -3.09 5.89 -6.74
CA ILE A 74 -3.99 4.72 -6.84
C ILE A 74 -3.25 3.53 -7.43
N ASN A 75 -2.46 3.74 -8.49
CA ASN A 75 -1.66 2.67 -9.09
C ASN A 75 -0.68 2.09 -8.07
N TYR A 76 0.05 2.94 -7.35
CA TYR A 76 0.98 2.50 -6.32
C TYR A 76 0.28 1.77 -5.16
N GLN A 77 -0.86 2.28 -4.69
CA GLN A 77 -1.70 1.64 -3.68
C GLN A 77 -2.17 0.26 -4.11
N ASN A 78 -2.55 0.07 -5.38
CA ASN A 78 -2.92 -1.25 -5.91
C ASN A 78 -1.75 -2.23 -5.84
N GLN A 79 -0.52 -1.78 -6.10
CA GLN A 79 0.68 -2.62 -5.96
C GLN A 79 0.93 -2.98 -4.50
N VAL A 80 0.84 -2.01 -3.58
CA VAL A 80 0.93 -2.27 -2.12
C VAL A 80 -0.12 -3.29 -1.68
N THR A 81 -1.34 -3.18 -2.22
CA THR A 81 -2.44 -4.12 -1.94
C THR A 81 -2.13 -5.53 -2.43
N SER A 82 -1.60 -5.66 -3.65
CA SER A 82 -1.24 -6.96 -4.24
C SER A 82 -0.19 -7.69 -3.39
N VAL A 83 0.82 -6.97 -2.91
CA VAL A 83 1.84 -7.53 -2.00
C VAL A 83 1.23 -7.87 -0.64
N TYR A 84 0.38 -7.00 -0.09
CA TYR A 84 -0.36 -7.28 1.15
C TYR A 84 -1.20 -8.55 1.04
N ASP A 85 -1.98 -8.71 -0.02
CA ASP A 85 -2.83 -9.88 -0.25
C ASP A 85 -1.98 -11.16 -0.34
N SER A 86 -0.80 -11.07 -0.98
CA SER A 86 0.15 -12.18 -1.07
C SER A 86 0.67 -12.61 0.31
N ILE A 87 0.98 -11.66 1.20
CA ILE A 87 1.42 -11.94 2.58
C ILE A 87 0.26 -12.45 3.44
N VAL A 88 -0.94 -11.93 3.24
CA VAL A 88 -2.12 -12.33 4.04
C VAL A 88 -2.58 -13.73 3.69
N ALA A 89 -2.48 -14.12 2.42
CA ALA A 89 -2.85 -15.45 1.91
C ALA A 89 -1.90 -16.57 2.37
N GLU A 90 -0.72 -16.22 2.89
CA GLU A 90 0.23 -17.20 3.43
C GLU A 90 -0.35 -17.89 4.67
N THR A 91 -0.43 -19.23 4.62
CA THR A 91 -1.01 -20.06 5.68
C THR A 91 -0.08 -21.21 6.04
N GLY A 92 0.91 -20.91 6.87
CA GLY A 92 1.78 -21.89 7.52
C GLY A 92 3.17 -22.06 6.88
N SER A 93 4.16 -22.30 7.76
CA SER A 93 5.58 -22.56 7.52
C SER A 93 6.48 -21.35 7.22
N SER A 94 7.01 -20.80 8.32
CA SER A 94 8.27 -20.04 8.49
C SER A 94 8.80 -19.33 7.25
N LEU A 95 8.23 -18.17 6.91
CA LEU A 95 8.92 -17.19 6.09
C LEU A 95 10.27 -16.90 6.78
N SER A 96 11.37 -17.35 6.17
CA SER A 96 12.70 -17.10 6.72
C SER A 96 13.02 -15.63 6.49
N LEU A 97 12.79 -14.81 7.50
CA LEU A 97 13.16 -13.40 7.45
C LEU A 97 14.67 -13.26 7.32
N THR A 98 15.08 -12.53 6.30
CA THR A 98 16.46 -12.08 6.13
C THR A 98 16.56 -10.65 6.67
N ASP A 99 17.76 -10.27 7.12
CA ASP A 99 18.02 -8.87 7.50
C ASP A 99 17.72 -7.90 6.34
N GLU A 100 17.96 -8.35 5.10
CA GLU A 100 17.64 -7.61 3.88
C GLU A 100 16.15 -7.28 3.78
N LEU A 101 15.28 -8.27 4.00
CA LEU A 101 13.83 -8.05 3.91
C LEU A 101 13.34 -7.03 4.95
N LEU A 102 13.90 -7.03 6.15
CA LEU A 102 13.58 -6.05 7.19
C LEU A 102 14.04 -4.64 6.81
N ILE A 103 15.24 -4.51 6.22
CA ILE A 103 15.74 -3.23 5.68
C ILE A 103 14.82 -2.73 4.56
N SER A 104 14.37 -3.62 3.68
CA SER A 104 13.44 -3.27 2.61
C SER A 104 12.08 -2.81 3.17
N PHE A 105 11.54 -3.45 4.21
CA PHE A 105 10.31 -2.95 4.87
C PHE A 105 10.49 -1.58 5.54
N GLN A 106 11.62 -1.35 6.21
CA GLN A 106 11.92 -0.05 6.80
C GLN A 106 12.06 1.04 5.72
N THR A 107 12.70 0.71 4.60
CA THR A 107 12.83 1.59 3.44
C THR A 107 11.46 1.88 2.82
N LEU A 108 10.63 0.86 2.61
CA LEU A 108 9.26 1.01 2.10
C LEU A 108 8.42 1.93 3.00
N SER A 109 8.52 1.76 4.31
CA SER A 109 7.89 2.63 5.30
C SER A 109 8.33 4.09 5.17
N THR A 110 9.63 4.31 5.00
CA THR A 110 10.22 5.65 4.81
C THR A 110 9.76 6.30 3.50
N VAL A 111 9.66 5.53 2.42
CA VAL A 111 9.15 5.99 1.12
C VAL A 111 7.68 6.39 1.24
N SER A 112 6.85 5.57 1.89
CA SER A 112 5.44 5.90 2.16
C SER A 112 5.28 7.20 2.94
N SER A 113 6.11 7.41 3.98
CA SER A 113 6.17 8.66 4.74
C SER A 113 6.50 9.87 3.86
N SER A 114 7.51 9.70 3.01
CA SER A 114 7.98 10.75 2.12
C SER A 114 6.92 11.15 1.09
N ILE A 115 6.12 10.20 0.59
CA ILE A 115 4.98 10.47 -0.31
C ILE A 115 3.91 11.28 0.41
N ALA A 116 3.58 10.94 1.67
CA ALA A 116 2.62 11.70 2.46
C ALA A 116 3.08 13.16 2.64
N ILE A 117 4.34 13.37 3.06
CA ILE A 117 4.92 14.71 3.22
C ILE A 117 4.92 15.48 1.89
N ALA A 118 5.28 14.83 0.78
CA ALA A 118 5.28 15.48 -0.52
C ALA A 118 3.87 15.91 -0.96
N THR A 119 2.85 15.10 -0.63
CA THR A 119 1.44 15.42 -0.90
C THR A 119 0.95 16.61 -0.08
N ILE A 120 1.39 16.76 1.18
CA ILE A 120 1.15 17.99 1.97
C ILE A 120 1.72 19.22 1.25
N GLY A 121 2.89 19.07 0.62
CA GLY A 121 3.49 20.12 -0.20
C GLY A 121 2.59 20.59 -1.35
N LEU A 122 1.82 19.69 -1.97
CA LEU A 122 0.82 20.05 -2.99
C LEU A 122 -0.35 20.84 -2.39
N THR A 123 -0.80 20.50 -1.18
CA THR A 123 -1.84 21.26 -0.48
C THR A 123 -1.38 22.69 -0.16
N VAL A 124 -0.12 22.87 0.23
CA VAL A 124 0.46 24.19 0.45
C VAL A 124 0.49 25.00 -0.85
N GLN A 125 0.99 24.40 -1.94
CA GLN A 125 0.99 25.04 -3.27
C GLN A 125 -0.43 25.42 -3.72
N LEU A 126 -1.44 24.57 -3.45
CA LEU A 126 -2.84 24.87 -3.79
C LEU A 126 -3.34 26.12 -3.05
N ALA A 127 -3.00 26.27 -1.76
CA ALA A 127 -3.38 27.44 -0.98
C ALA A 127 -2.75 28.73 -1.53
N GLU A 128 -1.51 28.67 -2.01
CA GLU A 128 -0.81 29.81 -2.61
C GLU A 128 -1.48 30.31 -3.90
N ILE A 129 -1.98 29.39 -4.74
CA ILE A 129 -2.61 29.74 -6.03
C ILE A 129 -4.12 29.96 -5.94
N ALA A 130 -4.75 29.70 -4.78
CA ALA A 130 -6.19 29.67 -4.59
C ALA A 130 -6.90 30.96 -5.05
N SER A 131 -6.33 32.13 -4.74
CA SER A 131 -6.91 33.44 -5.08
C SER A 131 -6.98 33.72 -6.59
N SER A 132 -6.18 33.00 -7.39
CA SER A 132 -6.09 33.13 -8.84
C SER A 132 -6.71 31.94 -9.60
N THR A 133 -7.28 30.98 -8.87
CA THR A 133 -7.84 29.74 -9.39
C THR A 133 -9.36 29.82 -9.37
N SER A 134 -10.02 29.26 -10.39
CA SER A 134 -11.49 29.22 -10.41
C SER A 134 -12.03 28.33 -9.28
N THR A 135 -13.16 28.72 -8.68
CA THR A 135 -13.81 27.96 -7.60
C THR A 135 -14.04 26.50 -7.97
N SER A 136 -14.47 26.21 -9.21
CA SER A 136 -14.68 24.85 -9.68
C SER A 136 -13.40 24.00 -9.71
N SER A 137 -12.28 24.58 -10.15
CA SER A 137 -10.99 23.88 -10.18
C SER A 137 -10.47 23.68 -8.76
N LEU A 138 -10.70 24.64 -7.88
CA LEU A 138 -10.31 24.59 -6.48
C LEU A 138 -11.08 23.51 -5.71
N ASP A 139 -12.40 23.44 -5.86
CA ASP A 139 -13.25 22.41 -5.26
C ASP A 139 -12.84 21.00 -5.71
N SER A 140 -12.60 20.82 -7.01
CA SER A 140 -12.11 19.56 -7.55
C SER A 140 -10.74 19.20 -6.99
N SER A 141 -9.83 20.17 -6.90
CA SER A 141 -8.47 19.98 -6.39
C SER A 141 -8.45 19.59 -4.91
N LEU A 142 -9.28 20.25 -4.09
CA LEU A 142 -9.43 19.93 -2.67
C LEU A 142 -10.03 18.53 -2.47
N THR A 143 -11.03 18.17 -3.29
CA THR A 143 -11.60 16.81 -3.27
C THR A 143 -10.55 15.75 -3.60
N THR A 144 -9.74 16.00 -4.64
CA THR A 144 -8.64 15.09 -5.01
C THR A 144 -7.59 14.99 -3.90
N LEU A 145 -7.19 16.10 -3.25
CA LEU A 145 -6.22 16.06 -2.14
C LEU A 145 -6.75 15.30 -0.92
N LEU A 146 -8.06 15.39 -0.62
CA LEU A 146 -8.67 14.59 0.44
C LEU A 146 -8.63 13.09 0.11
N ARG A 147 -8.99 12.71 -1.13
CA ARG A 147 -8.89 11.31 -1.58
C ARG A 147 -7.47 10.79 -1.54
N LEU A 148 -6.51 11.58 -2.03
CA LEU A 148 -5.08 11.27 -1.94
C LEU A 148 -4.66 11.00 -0.49
N SER A 149 -5.14 11.81 0.46
CA SER A 149 -4.85 11.58 1.87
C SER A 149 -5.44 10.27 2.39
N ASP A 150 -6.67 9.92 2.00
CA ASP A 150 -7.33 8.68 2.39
C ASP A 150 -6.59 7.45 1.81
N ASP A 151 -6.21 7.51 0.52
CA ASP A 151 -5.50 6.45 -0.19
C ASP A 151 -4.11 6.20 0.42
N ILE A 152 -3.38 7.26 0.77
CA ILE A 152 -2.10 7.15 1.48
C ILE A 152 -2.31 6.56 2.89
N GLY A 153 -3.38 6.94 3.59
CA GLY A 153 -3.74 6.34 4.88
C GLY A 153 -3.99 4.84 4.80
N LEU A 154 -4.72 4.40 3.76
CA LEU A 154 -4.95 2.97 3.50
C LEU A 154 -3.65 2.23 3.17
N MET A 155 -2.74 2.82 2.40
CA MET A 155 -1.40 2.24 2.16
C MET A 155 -0.61 2.07 3.45
N ALA A 156 -0.58 3.09 4.30
CA ALA A 156 0.13 3.05 5.57
C ALA A 156 -0.41 1.93 6.48
N ASN A 157 -1.74 1.81 6.59
CA ASN A 157 -2.36 0.73 7.36
C ASN A 157 -1.97 -0.65 6.81
N ARG A 158 -2.05 -0.85 5.49
CA ARG A 158 -1.65 -2.13 4.86
C ARG A 158 -0.19 -2.47 5.12
N ILE A 159 0.72 -1.51 5.02
CA ILE A 159 2.16 -1.76 5.32
C ILE A 159 2.37 -2.12 6.79
N LEU A 160 1.64 -1.47 7.71
CA LEU A 160 1.68 -1.82 9.13
C LEU A 160 1.17 -3.25 9.38
N GLU A 161 0.07 -3.63 8.74
CA GLU A 161 -0.47 -4.99 8.84
C GLU A 161 0.47 -6.04 8.21
N MET A 162 1.12 -5.73 7.07
CA MET A 162 2.16 -6.60 6.48
C MET A 162 3.31 -6.82 7.48
N ALA A 163 3.81 -5.74 8.09
CA ALA A 163 4.89 -5.82 9.08
C ALA A 163 4.49 -6.67 10.31
N ASN A 164 3.24 -6.53 10.79
CA ASN A 164 2.74 -7.32 11.91
C ASN A 164 2.60 -8.81 11.56
N LYS A 165 2.03 -9.13 10.38
CA LYS A 165 1.94 -10.53 9.94
C LYS A 165 3.31 -11.19 9.82
N ILE A 166 4.28 -10.47 9.26
CA ILE A 166 5.66 -10.93 9.14
C ILE A 166 6.29 -11.20 10.51
N LEU A 167 6.04 -10.34 11.52
CA LEU A 167 6.51 -10.56 12.89
C LEU A 167 5.99 -11.87 13.48
N VAL A 168 4.71 -12.18 13.27
CA VAL A 168 4.09 -13.41 13.77
C VAL A 168 4.60 -14.64 13.01
N MET A 169 5.01 -14.50 11.75
CA MET A 169 5.60 -15.59 10.94
C MET A 169 7.11 -15.80 11.20
N ALA A 170 7.75 -14.90 11.96
CA ALA A 170 9.18 -14.95 12.23
C ALA A 170 9.52 -15.94 13.35
N ASP A 171 10.10 -17.09 13.02
CA ASP A 171 10.54 -18.08 14.02
C ASP A 171 11.76 -17.64 14.87
N ASN A 172 12.32 -16.44 14.65
CA ASN A 172 13.50 -15.90 15.37
C ASN A 172 13.24 -14.49 15.94
N ILE A 173 12.32 -14.40 16.90
CA ILE A 173 11.77 -13.15 17.47
C ILE A 173 12.82 -12.25 18.14
N GLY A 174 13.91 -12.78 18.72
CA GLY A 174 14.76 -12.05 19.68
C GLY A 174 15.58 -10.87 19.13
N LEU A 175 16.14 -10.96 17.92
CA LEU A 175 16.90 -9.86 17.28
C LEU A 175 16.08 -9.08 16.25
N MET A 176 15.00 -9.70 15.75
CA MET A 176 14.14 -9.14 14.70
C MET A 176 12.99 -8.29 15.25
N ALA A 177 12.57 -8.55 16.50
CA ALA A 177 11.54 -7.76 17.17
C ALA A 177 11.90 -6.28 17.23
N ASP A 178 13.14 -5.91 17.57
CA ASP A 178 13.54 -4.50 17.72
C ASP A 178 13.44 -3.71 16.42
N ARG A 179 13.79 -4.33 15.28
CA ARG A 179 13.72 -3.68 13.95
C ARG A 179 12.28 -3.60 13.43
N ILE A 180 11.45 -4.59 13.72
CA ILE A 180 10.03 -4.52 13.39
C ILE A 180 9.33 -3.51 14.30
N ILE A 181 9.69 -3.42 15.58
CA ILE A 181 9.22 -2.36 16.48
C ILE A 181 9.64 -1.00 15.92
N ALA A 182 10.87 -0.84 15.43
CA ALA A 182 11.28 0.39 14.74
C ALA A 182 10.42 0.67 13.49
N THR A 183 10.07 -0.36 12.72
CA THR A 183 9.15 -0.22 11.57
C THR A 183 7.74 0.17 12.02
N GLN A 184 7.23 -0.40 13.11
CA GLN A 184 5.94 -0.08 13.70
C GLN A 184 5.92 1.34 14.28
N ILE A 185 7.00 1.81 14.89
CA ILE A 185 7.16 3.19 15.35
C ILE A 185 7.11 4.13 14.16
N ILE A 186 7.91 3.88 13.12
CA ILE A 186 7.89 4.70 11.90
C ILE A 186 6.50 4.68 11.26
N GLN A 187 5.80 3.55 11.24
CA GLN A 187 4.45 3.49 10.68
C GLN A 187 3.39 4.16 11.57
N SER A 188 3.52 4.10 12.89
CA SER A 188 2.69 4.87 13.82
C SER A 188 2.90 6.37 13.63
N ASP A 189 4.16 6.78 13.45
CA ASP A 189 4.51 8.16 13.13
C ASP A 189 3.98 8.54 11.74
N ASN A 190 4.01 7.63 10.76
CA ASN A 190 3.42 7.85 9.43
C ASN A 190 1.91 8.01 9.51
N LEU A 191 1.21 7.14 10.24
CA LEU A 191 -0.24 7.26 10.45
C LEU A 191 -0.55 8.59 11.13
N LYS A 192 0.24 9.00 12.13
CA LYS A 192 0.10 10.32 12.75
C LYS A 192 0.35 11.45 11.75
N LEU A 193 1.42 11.40 10.97
CA LEU A 193 1.75 12.40 9.94
C LEU A 193 0.66 12.47 8.87
N ILE A 194 0.08 11.34 8.49
CA ILE A 194 -1.03 11.27 7.53
C ILE A 194 -2.29 11.86 8.15
N VAL A 195 -2.63 11.52 9.40
CA VAL A 195 -3.77 12.14 10.10
C VAL A 195 -3.57 13.64 10.23
N ASP A 196 -2.36 14.09 10.57
CA ASP A 196 -2.00 15.51 10.64
C ASP A 196 -2.07 16.15 9.23
N ALA A 197 -1.66 15.45 8.18
CA ALA A 197 -1.77 15.87 6.77
C ALA A 197 -3.24 15.99 6.32
N THR A 198 -4.09 15.03 6.69
CA THR A 198 -5.53 15.05 6.44
C THR A 198 -6.14 16.25 7.13
N LEU A 199 -5.82 16.46 8.42
CA LEU A 199 -6.33 17.57 9.20
C LEU A 199 -5.86 18.91 8.65
N GLN A 200 -4.59 19.02 8.23
CA GLN A 200 -4.06 20.22 7.60
C GLN A 200 -4.73 20.47 6.24
N THR A 201 -4.99 19.41 5.45
CA THR A 201 -5.71 19.52 4.18
C THR A 201 -7.15 19.97 4.40
N GLN A 202 -7.84 19.44 5.41
CA GLN A 202 -9.18 19.90 5.82
C GLN A 202 -9.14 21.34 6.35
N THR A 203 -8.10 21.72 7.09
CA THR A 203 -7.92 23.09 7.58
C THR A 203 -7.72 24.06 6.42
N ASN A 204 -6.83 23.74 5.47
CA ASN A 204 -6.61 24.53 4.27
C ASN A 204 -7.88 24.60 3.41
N THR A 205 -8.64 23.50 3.32
CA THR A 205 -9.96 23.46 2.66
C THR A 205 -10.91 24.48 3.31
N ILE A 206 -11.01 24.50 4.64
CA ILE A 206 -11.84 25.45 5.38
C ILE A 206 -11.35 26.88 5.19
N GLU A 207 -10.03 27.13 5.23
CA GLU A 207 -9.45 28.45 5.00
C GLU A 207 -9.75 28.97 3.60
N VAL A 208 -9.59 28.11 2.59
CA VAL A 208 -9.93 28.44 1.21
C VAL A 208 -11.42 28.76 1.07
N ILE A 209 -12.33 27.95 1.63
CA ILE A 209 -13.77 28.22 1.61
C ILE A 209 -14.08 29.58 2.25
N LYS A 210 -13.41 29.94 3.34
CA LYS A 210 -13.58 31.25 4.00
C LYS A 210 -13.13 32.45 3.14
N LEU A 211 -12.26 32.26 2.15
CA LEU A 211 -11.85 33.35 1.25
C LEU A 211 -12.93 33.70 0.22
N PHE A 212 -13.92 32.82 0.02
CA PHE A 212 -14.99 32.99 -0.98
C PHE A 212 -16.38 33.22 -0.39
N LEU A 213 -16.52 33.26 0.94
CA LEU A 213 -17.74 33.58 1.69
C LEU A 213 -17.65 34.97 2.33
#